data_AF-A0A0S7YC69-F1
#
_entry.id   AF-A0A0S7YC69-F1
#
_cell.length_a   1.000
_cell.length_b   1.000
_cell.length_c   1.000
_cell.angle_alpha   90.00
_cell.angle_beta   90.00
_cell.angle_gamma   90.00
#
_symmetry.space_group_name_H-M   'P 1'
#
loop_
_entity.id
_entity.type
_entity.pdbx_description
1 polymer ?
#
loop_
_entity_poly.entity_id
_entity_poly.type
_entity_poly.pdbx_seq_one_letter_code
_entity_poly.pdbx_strand_id
1 'polypeptide(L)'
;MFLIVAAILFLWAGKRFITTPRIGRVIYGPKGKARNLKTVIVLAISVLVGLVAFVIAALSAKGSLPQSLPAELLLPGIWVGNMLVVFSLAAYFLHFDRLYLIGVMFAICVPLDIVLKELLHLDLTFVAFGVPAMVILIIGGIVLARFLRKYSRPTEESI
;
A
#
# COMPACT_ATOMS: atom_id res chain seq x y z
N MET A 1 -5.25 12.96 -12.43
CA MET A 1 -4.44 12.29 -13.49
C MET A 1 -2.97 12.70 -13.47
N PHE A 2 -2.64 14.00 -13.46
CA PHE A 2 -1.25 14.50 -13.42
C PHE A 2 -0.40 13.94 -12.27
N LEU A 3 -0.96 13.85 -11.05
CA LEU A 3 -0.25 13.30 -9.89
C LEU A 3 0.15 11.83 -10.07
N ILE A 4 -0.70 11.03 -10.71
CA ILE A 4 -0.42 9.61 -10.97
C ILE A 4 0.73 9.48 -11.96
N VAL A 5 0.70 10.28 -13.04
CA VAL A 5 1.76 10.32 -14.04
C VAL A 5 3.09 10.76 -13.42
N ALA A 6 3.07 11.81 -12.60
CA ALA A 6 4.25 12.29 -11.88
C ALA A 6 4.83 11.20 -10.94
N ALA A 7 3.97 10.48 -10.20
CA ALA A 7 4.40 9.39 -9.33
C ALA A 7 5.02 8.22 -10.12
N ILE A 8 4.44 7.86 -11.27
CA ILE A 8 5.00 6.82 -12.15
C ILE A 8 6.36 7.24 -12.70
N LEU A 9 6.48 8.49 -13.16
CA LEU A 9 7.75 9.04 -13.65
C LEU A 9 8.82 9.06 -12.56
N PHE A 10 8.45 9.45 -11.34
CA PHE A 10 9.36 9.43 -10.19
C PHE A 10 9.86 8.02 -9.88
N LEU A 11 8.96 7.03 -9.84
CA LEU A 11 9.32 5.63 -9.62
C LEU A 11 10.20 5.07 -10.75
N TRP A 12 9.88 5.41 -12.00
CA TRP A 12 10.67 5.00 -13.15
C TRP A 12 12.08 5.60 -13.12
N ALA A 13 12.19 6.89 -12.85
CA ALA A 13 13.47 7.59 -12.72
C ALA A 13 14.31 7.02 -11.57
N GLY A 14 13.71 6.84 -10.39
CA GLY A 14 14.36 6.21 -9.24
C GLY A 14 14.87 4.81 -9.59
N LYS A 15 14.06 4.01 -10.28
CA LYS A 15 14.48 2.67 -10.68
C LYS A 15 15.67 2.71 -11.64
N ARG A 16 15.56 3.47 -12.73
CA ARG A 16 16.55 3.56 -13.81
C ARG A 16 17.88 4.16 -13.36
N PHE A 17 17.86 5.24 -12.57
CA PHE A 17 19.05 6.00 -12.22
C PHE A 17 19.67 5.62 -10.88
N ILE A 18 18.88 5.09 -9.94
CA ILE A 18 19.37 4.74 -8.60
C ILE A 18 19.56 3.23 -8.48
N THR A 19 18.51 2.44 -8.67
CA THR A 19 18.55 1.02 -8.27
C THR A 19 19.22 0.12 -9.31
N THR A 20 18.90 0.28 -10.59
CA THR A 20 19.45 -0.56 -11.67
C THR A 20 20.98 -0.50 -11.77
N PRO A 21 21.65 0.66 -11.73
CA PRO A 21 23.11 0.70 -11.81
C PRO A 21 23.82 0.16 -10.56
N ARG A 22 23.15 0.09 -9.40
CA ARG A 22 23.75 -0.34 -8.13
C ARG A 22 23.57 -1.83 -7.83
N ILE A 23 22.40 -2.38 -8.16
CA ILE A 23 22.06 -3.79 -7.86
C ILE A 23 22.30 -4.69 -9.08
N GLY A 24 22.31 -4.13 -10.29
CA GLY A 24 22.29 -4.92 -11.52
C GLY A 24 20.93 -5.58 -11.76
N ARG A 25 20.87 -6.53 -12.71
CA ARG A 25 19.66 -7.32 -13.00
C ARG A 25 19.69 -8.62 -12.21
N VAL A 26 18.76 -8.78 -11.27
CA VAL A 26 18.58 -10.04 -10.54
C VAL A 26 17.95 -11.08 -11.47
N ILE A 27 18.68 -12.17 -11.74
CA ILE A 27 18.15 -13.33 -12.45
C ILE A 27 17.47 -14.22 -11.41
N TYR A 28 16.14 -14.25 -11.41
CA TYR A 28 15.38 -15.12 -10.53
C TYR A 28 15.44 -16.57 -11.03
N GLY A 29 15.93 -17.49 -10.19
CA GLY A 29 15.82 -18.92 -10.45
C GLY A 29 14.36 -19.41 -10.49
N PRO A 30 14.11 -20.66 -10.93
CA PRO A 30 12.76 -21.21 -11.11
C PRO A 30 11.90 -21.15 -9.82
N LYS A 31 12.52 -21.36 -8.65
CA LYS A 31 11.86 -21.21 -7.34
C LYS A 31 11.39 -19.77 -7.08
N GLY A 32 12.18 -18.77 -7.48
CA GLY A 32 11.84 -17.35 -7.32
C GLY A 32 10.70 -16.92 -8.23
N LYS A 33 10.67 -17.42 -9.48
CA LYS A 33 9.59 -17.13 -10.44
C LYS A 33 8.25 -17.72 -9.99
N ALA A 34 8.26 -18.97 -9.51
CA ALA A 34 7.05 -19.60 -8.97
C ALA A 34 6.51 -18.87 -7.72
N ARG A 35 7.39 -18.42 -6.81
CA ARG A 35 6.97 -17.64 -5.64
C ARG A 35 6.34 -16.31 -6.04
N ASN A 36 6.94 -15.60 -7.00
CA ASN A 36 6.40 -14.33 -7.47
C ASN A 36 5.01 -14.53 -8.10
N LEU A 37 4.84 -15.57 -8.93
CA LEU A 37 3.54 -15.87 -9.52
C LEU A 37 2.47 -16.18 -8.46
N LYS A 38 2.81 -16.99 -7.44
CA LYS A 38 1.90 -17.27 -6.30
C LYS A 38 1.51 -15.98 -5.58
N THR A 39 2.48 -15.10 -5.34
CA THR A 39 2.25 -13.80 -4.69
C THR A 39 1.28 -12.95 -5.51
N VAL A 40 1.50 -12.85 -6.82
CA VAL A 40 0.62 -12.10 -7.73
C VAL A 40 -0.80 -12.67 -7.73
N ILE A 41 -0.95 -14.00 -7.80
CA ILE A 41 -2.27 -14.65 -7.79
C ILE A 41 -3.00 -14.39 -6.48
N VAL A 42 -2.35 -14.60 -5.33
CA VAL A 42 -2.99 -14.39 -4.02
C VAL A 42 -3.39 -12.93 -3.83
N LEU A 43 -2.53 -11.99 -4.23
CA LEU A 43 -2.86 -10.57 -4.15
C LEU A 43 -3.98 -10.17 -5.11
N ALA A 44 -3.98 -10.71 -6.34
CA ALA A 44 -5.05 -10.47 -7.30
C ALA A 44 -6.40 -10.95 -6.76
N ILE A 45 -6.44 -12.16 -6.19
CA ILE A 45 -7.65 -12.72 -5.57
C ILE A 45 -8.08 -11.85 -4.38
N SER A 46 -7.16 -11.44 -3.52
CA SER A 46 -7.46 -10.61 -2.35
C SER A 46 -8.05 -9.25 -2.73
N VAL A 47 -7.51 -8.62 -3.78
CA VAL A 47 -8.04 -7.37 -4.33
C VAL A 47 -9.42 -7.58 -4.96
N LEU A 48 -9.63 -8.66 -5.70
CA LEU A 48 -10.94 -8.99 -6.29
C LEU A 48 -12.01 -9.21 -5.22
N VAL A 49 -11.70 -9.99 -4.17
CA VAL A 49 -12.60 -10.20 -3.03
C VAL A 49 -12.92 -8.87 -2.35
N GLY A 50 -11.90 -8.01 -2.16
CA GLY A 50 -12.09 -6.65 -1.66
C GLY A 50 -13.03 -5.79 -2.49
N LEU A 51 -12.83 -5.81 -3.80
CA LEU A 51 -13.64 -5.06 -4.75
C LEU A 51 -15.09 -5.53 -4.72
N VAL A 52 -15.31 -6.85 -4.70
CA VAL A 52 -16.66 -7.44 -4.60
C VAL A 52 -17.32 -7.03 -3.29
N ALA A 53 -16.62 -7.15 -2.16
CA ALA A 53 -17.14 -6.72 -0.85
C ALA A 53 -17.49 -5.23 -0.83
N PHE A 54 -16.64 -4.38 -1.42
CA PHE A 54 -16.88 -2.95 -1.54
C PHE A 54 -18.12 -2.64 -2.42
N VAL A 55 -18.27 -3.30 -3.56
CA VAL A 55 -19.44 -3.13 -4.44
C VAL A 55 -20.72 -3.55 -3.72
N ILE A 56 -20.72 -4.70 -3.03
CA ILE A 56 -21.87 -5.16 -2.24
C ILE A 56 -22.23 -4.13 -1.18
N ALA A 57 -21.25 -3.63 -0.43
CA ALA A 57 -21.48 -2.61 0.60
C ALA A 57 -22.04 -1.30 0.02
N ALA A 58 -21.52 -0.85 -1.12
CA ALA A 58 -22.00 0.34 -1.81
C ALA A 58 -23.42 0.18 -2.35
N LEU A 59 -23.81 -1.02 -2.79
CA LEU A 59 -25.18 -1.32 -3.21
C LEU A 59 -26.11 -1.39 -1.99
N SER A 60 -25.71 -2.04 -0.90
CA SER A 60 -26.48 -2.06 0.35
C SER A 60 -26.73 -0.67 0.92
N ALA A 61 -25.73 0.22 0.85
CA ALA A 61 -25.86 1.60 1.29
C ALA A 61 -26.89 2.40 0.47
N LYS A 62 -27.16 2.01 -0.78
CA LYS A 62 -28.17 2.62 -1.66
C LYS A 62 -29.59 2.05 -1.46
N GLY A 63 -29.79 1.14 -0.49
CA GLY A 63 -31.10 0.61 -0.13
C GLY A 63 -31.62 -0.53 -1.03
N SER A 64 -30.79 -1.08 -1.92
CA SER A 64 -31.18 -2.16 -2.84
C SER A 64 -30.99 -3.58 -2.28
N LEU A 65 -30.54 -3.72 -1.03
CA LEU A 65 -30.37 -5.01 -0.33
C LEU A 65 -30.99 -4.95 1.07
N PRO A 66 -31.47 -6.09 1.62
CA PRO A 66 -32.05 -6.13 2.97
C PRO A 66 -31.01 -5.71 4.03
N GLN A 67 -31.30 -4.62 4.74
CA GLN A 67 -30.44 -4.05 5.77
C GLN A 67 -30.49 -4.89 7.05
N SER A 68 -29.51 -5.77 7.25
CA SER A 68 -29.28 -6.45 8.55
C SER A 68 -28.21 -5.78 9.41
N LEU A 69 -27.44 -4.83 8.85
CA LEU A 69 -26.36 -4.11 9.55
C LEU A 69 -26.39 -2.61 9.20
N PRO A 70 -26.02 -1.71 10.14
CA PRO A 70 -25.91 -0.29 9.86
C PRO A 70 -24.83 -0.04 8.81
N ALA A 71 -25.24 0.51 7.66
CA ALA A 71 -24.36 0.75 6.50
C ALA A 71 -23.15 1.65 6.86
N GLU A 72 -23.31 2.51 7.86
CA GLU A 72 -22.29 3.43 8.37
C GLU A 72 -21.06 2.72 8.97
N LEU A 73 -21.24 1.55 9.56
CA LEU A 73 -20.14 0.75 10.13
C LEU A 73 -19.61 -0.31 9.16
N LEU A 74 -20.44 -0.71 8.18
CA LEU A 74 -20.14 -1.77 7.22
C LEU A 74 -19.00 -1.36 6.27
N LEU A 75 -19.07 -0.14 5.72
CA LEU A 75 -18.07 0.38 4.78
C LEU A 75 -16.67 0.57 5.43
N PRO A 76 -16.54 1.22 6.61
CA PRO A 76 -15.26 1.32 7.30
C PRO A 76 -14.72 -0.05 7.72
N GLY A 77 -15.58 -0.96 8.18
CA GLY A 77 -15.19 -2.32 8.56
C GLY A 77 -14.60 -3.10 7.39
N ILE A 78 -15.23 -3.06 6.22
CA ILE A 78 -14.71 -3.69 4.99
C ILE A 78 -13.39 -3.03 4.57
N TRP A 79 -13.28 -1.70 4.65
CA TRP A 79 -12.03 -1.00 4.34
C TRP A 79 -10.89 -1.48 5.21
N VAL A 80 -11.06 -1.45 6.53
CA VAL A 80 -10.06 -1.88 7.51
C VAL A 80 -9.67 -3.34 7.26
N GLY A 81 -10.67 -4.22 7.16
CA GLY A 81 -10.44 -5.65 6.91
C GLY A 81 -9.69 -5.89 5.61
N ASN A 82 -10.07 -5.20 4.53
CA ASN A 82 -9.41 -5.35 3.24
C ASN A 82 -7.95 -4.88 3.28
N MET A 83 -7.70 -3.67 3.81
CA MET A 83 -6.34 -3.13 3.89
C MET A 83 -5.45 -4.05 4.73
N LEU A 84 -5.92 -4.50 5.89
CA LEU A 84 -5.14 -5.41 6.74
C LEU A 84 -4.85 -6.73 6.03
N VAL A 85 -5.83 -7.36 5.37
CA VAL A 85 -5.63 -8.64 4.67
C VAL A 85 -4.69 -8.48 3.49
N VAL A 86 -4.92 -7.51 2.61
CA VAL A 86 -4.12 -7.30 1.39
C VAL A 86 -2.66 -7.02 1.76
N PHE A 87 -2.43 -6.08 2.68
CA PHE A 87 -1.08 -5.70 3.07
C PHE A 87 -0.38 -6.78 3.90
N SER A 88 -1.10 -7.54 4.73
CA SER A 88 -0.52 -8.65 5.49
C SER A 88 -0.12 -9.82 4.61
N LEU A 89 -0.96 -10.16 3.62
CA LEU A 89 -0.63 -11.17 2.62
C LEU A 89 0.56 -10.71 1.78
N ALA A 90 0.57 -9.44 1.35
CA ALA A 90 1.69 -8.87 0.62
C ALA A 90 2.99 -8.96 1.44
N ALA A 91 2.95 -8.58 2.72
CA ALA A 91 4.09 -8.63 3.62
C ALA A 91 4.63 -10.06 3.77
N TYR A 92 3.75 -11.04 3.99
CA TYR A 92 4.10 -12.44 4.16
C TYR A 92 4.75 -13.03 2.91
N PHE A 93 4.15 -12.83 1.74
CA PHE A 93 4.65 -13.43 0.49
C PHE A 93 5.88 -12.72 -0.07
N LEU A 94 6.00 -11.40 0.14
CA LEU A 94 7.15 -10.61 -0.30
C LEU A 94 8.30 -10.62 0.71
N HIS A 95 8.13 -11.24 1.88
CA HIS A 95 9.05 -11.16 3.03
C HIS A 95 9.45 -9.71 3.33
N PHE A 96 8.44 -8.84 3.34
CA PHE A 96 8.64 -7.41 3.47
C PHE A 96 7.83 -6.87 4.65
N ASP A 97 8.36 -7.07 5.85
CA ASP A 97 7.69 -6.80 7.13
C ASP A 97 7.14 -5.37 7.25
N ARG A 98 7.77 -4.41 6.56
CA ARG A 98 7.31 -3.01 6.55
C ARG A 98 5.90 -2.84 5.96
N LEU A 99 5.44 -3.76 5.12
CA LEU A 99 4.07 -3.74 4.57
C LEU A 99 3.01 -3.94 5.66
N TYR A 100 3.30 -4.65 6.76
CA TYR A 100 2.36 -4.76 7.88
C TYR A 100 2.05 -3.39 8.49
N LEU A 101 3.10 -2.60 8.75
CA LEU A 101 2.96 -1.25 9.27
C LEU A 101 2.19 -0.35 8.29
N ILE A 102 2.54 -0.41 7.00
CA ILE A 102 1.85 0.38 5.96
C ILE A 102 0.36 -0.01 5.90
N GLY A 103 0.04 -1.30 6.00
CA GLY A 103 -1.34 -1.79 6.01
C GLY A 103 -2.16 -1.23 7.17
N VAL A 104 -1.59 -1.24 8.38
CA VAL A 104 -2.25 -0.66 9.57
C VAL A 104 -2.45 0.85 9.40
N MET A 105 -1.43 1.56 8.90
CA MET A 105 -1.51 3.00 8.63
C MET A 105 -2.57 3.34 7.58
N PHE A 106 -2.78 2.49 6.57
CA PHE A 106 -3.87 2.66 5.59
C PHE A 106 -5.25 2.29 6.13
N ALA A 107 -5.31 1.24 6.96
CA ALA A 107 -6.56 0.79 7.56
C ALA A 107 -7.15 1.86 8.49
N ILE A 108 -6.31 2.55 9.26
CA ILE A 108 -6.77 3.53 10.26
C ILE A 108 -7.28 4.84 9.65
N CYS A 109 -6.89 5.20 8.42
CA CYS A 109 -7.27 6.49 7.82
C CYS A 109 -8.78 6.73 7.79
N VAL A 110 -9.57 5.71 7.43
CA VAL A 110 -11.03 5.84 7.27
C VAL A 110 -11.75 5.94 8.63
N PRO A 111 -11.52 5.04 9.60
CA PRO A 111 -12.06 5.22 10.95
C PRO A 111 -11.63 6.54 11.59
N LEU A 112 -10.37 6.95 11.38
CA LEU A 112 -9.84 8.20 11.91
C LEU A 112 -10.58 9.41 11.32
N ASP A 113 -10.85 9.42 10.01
CA ASP A 113 -11.62 10.49 9.37
C ASP A 113 -13.04 10.62 9.94
N ILE A 114 -13.71 9.49 10.18
CA ILE A 114 -15.06 9.46 10.78
C ILE A 114 -15.03 10.06 12.19
N VAL A 115 -14.11 9.60 13.03
CA VAL A 115 -13.98 10.08 14.41
C VAL A 115 -13.63 11.58 14.45
N LEU A 116 -12.76 12.05 13.56
CA LEU A 116 -12.40 13.48 13.49
C LEU A 116 -13.60 14.34 13.07
N LYS A 117 -14.40 13.88 12.10
CA LYS A 117 -15.62 14.57 11.65
C LYS A 117 -16.67 14.64 12.75
N GLU A 118 -16.85 13.56 13.50
CA GLU A 118 -17.81 13.50 14.59
C GLU A 118 -17.39 14.36 15.79
N LEU A 119 -16.11 14.37 16.15
CA LEU A 119 -15.61 15.06 17.33
C LEU A 119 -15.40 16.57 17.12
N LEU A 120 -14.91 16.98 15.95
CA LEU A 120 -14.51 18.37 15.69
C LEU A 120 -15.47 19.12 14.76
N HIS A 121 -16.45 18.44 14.16
CA HIS A 121 -17.37 18.99 13.16
C HIS A 121 -16.68 19.71 11.98
N LEU A 122 -15.41 19.39 11.75
CA LEU A 122 -14.56 19.96 10.71
C LEU A 122 -14.11 18.86 9.77
N ASP A 123 -14.02 19.20 8.47
CA ASP A 123 -13.58 18.26 7.45
C ASP A 123 -12.04 18.18 7.43
N LEU A 124 -11.50 17.38 8.36
CA LEU A 124 -10.06 17.17 8.54
C LEU A 124 -9.55 15.90 7.83
N THR A 125 -10.19 15.51 6.73
CA THR A 125 -9.75 14.38 5.89
C THR A 125 -8.28 14.52 5.46
N PHE A 126 -7.81 15.74 5.19
CA PHE A 126 -6.40 15.96 4.87
C PHE A 126 -5.46 15.51 6.01
N VAL A 127 -5.85 15.69 7.27
CA VAL A 127 -5.04 15.26 8.42
C VAL A 127 -5.10 13.75 8.58
N ALA A 128 -6.30 13.17 8.45
CA ALA A 128 -6.53 11.72 8.61
C ALA A 128 -5.73 10.89 7.60
N PHE A 129 -5.55 11.38 6.37
CA PHE A 129 -4.75 10.72 5.35
C PHE A 129 -3.30 11.24 5.26
N GLY A 130 -3.10 12.54 5.49
CA GLY A 130 -1.82 13.20 5.36
C GLY A 130 -0.81 12.77 6.42
N VAL A 131 -1.23 12.60 7.67
CA VAL A 131 -0.33 12.17 8.75
C VAL A 131 0.20 10.75 8.51
N PRO A 132 -0.65 9.72 8.27
CA PRO A 132 -0.15 8.38 7.92
C PRO A 132 0.72 8.38 6.66
N ALA A 133 0.34 9.14 5.62
CA ALA A 133 1.12 9.24 4.39
C ALA A 133 2.52 9.82 4.64
N MET A 134 2.63 10.88 5.45
CA MET A 134 3.91 11.48 5.82
C MET A 134 4.80 10.50 6.58
N VAL A 135 4.26 9.73 7.53
CA VAL A 135 5.01 8.70 8.24
C VAL A 135 5.56 7.65 7.28
N ILE A 136 4.72 7.17 6.35
CA ILE A 136 5.13 6.18 5.32
C ILE A 136 6.23 6.76 4.43
N LEU A 137 6.10 8.01 3.99
CA LEU A 137 7.10 8.68 3.15
C LEU A 137 8.44 8.87 3.89
N ILE A 138 8.42 9.25 5.16
CA ILE A 138 9.62 9.38 5.99
C ILE A 138 10.32 8.02 6.12
N ILE A 139 9.59 6.95 6.44
CA ILE A 139 10.15 5.59 6.53
C ILE A 139 10.75 5.15 5.18
N GLY A 140 10.03 5.38 4.09
CA GLY A 140 10.52 5.12 2.73
C GLY A 140 11.80 5.88 2.40
N GLY A 141 11.85 7.16 2.76
CA GLY A 141 13.01 8.03 2.60
C GLY A 141 14.22 7.55 3.40
N ILE A 142 14.04 7.15 4.67
CA ILE A 142 15.11 6.59 5.51
C ILE A 142 15.66 5.30 4.90
N VAL A 143 14.80 4.40 4.46
CA VAL A 143 15.20 3.15 3.80
C VAL A 143 15.98 3.44 2.52
N LEU A 144 15.50 4.37 1.71
CA LEU A 144 16.18 4.79 0.48
C LEU A 144 17.54 5.39 0.79
N ALA A 145 17.65 6.28 1.78
CA ALA A 145 18.93 6.87 2.20
C ALA A 145 19.92 5.80 2.71
N ARG A 146 19.45 4.82 3.50
CA ARG A 146 20.27 3.68 3.94
C ARG A 146 20.73 2.82 2.76
N PHE A 147 19.84 2.56 1.81
CA PHE A 147 20.18 1.84 0.58
C PHE A 147 21.25 2.58 -0.22
N LEU A 148 21.10 3.90 -0.37
CA LEU A 148 22.05 4.75 -1.09
C LEU A 148 23.45 4.76 -0.45
N ARG A 149 23.51 4.69 0.88
CA ARG A 149 24.77 4.63 1.65
C ARG A 149 25.41 3.23 1.61
N LYS A 150 24.60 2.17 1.66
CA LYS A 150 25.08 0.78 1.67
C LYS A 150 25.61 0.33 0.31
N TYR A 151 24.98 0.77 -0.77
CA TYR A 151 25.36 0.45 -2.14
C TYR A 151 25.95 1.70 -2.82
N SER A 152 27.10 2.15 -2.32
CA SER A 152 27.90 3.17 -3.00
C SER A 152 28.37 2.62 -4.35
N ARG A 153 28.45 3.49 -5.37
CA ARG A 153 28.88 3.09 -6.72
C ARG A 153 30.26 2.42 -6.62
N PRO A 154 30.55 1.34 -7.37
CA PRO A 154 31.91 0.83 -7.47
C PRO A 154 32.81 1.98 -7.93
N THR A 155 33.79 2.36 -7.11
CA THR A 155 34.83 3.30 -7.52
C THR A 155 35.63 2.60 -8.64
N GLU A 156 35.90 3.29 -9.74
CA GLU A 156 36.63 2.76 -10.92
C GLU A 156 38.07 2.29 -10.62
N GLU A 157 38.54 2.37 -9.38
CA GLU A 157 39.91 2.01 -8.97
C GLU A 157 40.16 0.51 -8.73
N SER A 158 39.19 -0.38 -8.98
CA SER A 158 39.35 -1.83 -8.73
C SER A 158 39.14 -2.73 -9.96
N ILE A 159 39.54 -2.27 -11.15
CA ILE A 159 39.68 -3.12 -12.36
C ILE A 159 41.12 -3.02 -12.85
#